data_AF-A0A6L2MT11-F1
#
_entry.id   AF-A0A6L2MT11-F1
#
_cell.length_a   1.000
_cell.length_b   1.000
_cell.length_c   1.000
_cell.angle_alpha   90.00
_cell.angle_beta   90.00
_cell.angle_gamma   90.00
#
_symmetry.space_group_name_H-M   'P 1'
#
loop_
_entity.id
_entity.type
_entity.pdbx_description
1 polymer ?
#
loop_
_entity_poly.entity_id
_entity_poly.type
_entity_poly.pdbx_seq_one_letter_code
_entity_poly.pdbx_strand_id
1 'polypeptide(L)'
;MRKQIKSAVICDLQLSSAGGRLIIASDGVWDALSAEAALECCRGMPPDAAAGQVVKEAVQPKGLRDDTTCMVVDILPAEKINPQPAPQPKKMTKGVLKVKAMFRKKSVESTSQIGGESVEPDFLEEMLEEGSAMLSE
;
A
#
# COMPACT_ATOMS: atom_id res chain seq x y z
N MET A 1 22.63 -8.21 32.09
CA MET A 1 23.05 -6.89 31.54
C MET A 1 21.89 -6.36 30.71
N ARG A 2 21.41 -5.13 30.95
CA ARG A 2 20.37 -4.49 30.14
C ARG A 2 21.08 -3.58 29.13
N LYS A 3 20.92 -3.84 27.83
CA LYS A 3 21.37 -2.90 26.79
C LYS A 3 20.42 -1.70 26.85
N GLN A 4 20.95 -0.52 27.17
CA GLN A 4 20.23 0.74 27.05
C GLN A 4 20.37 1.24 25.60
N ILE A 5 19.27 1.63 24.98
CA ILE A 5 19.29 2.34 23.69
C ILE A 5 19.91 3.72 23.97
N LYS A 6 21.03 4.04 23.30
CA LYS A 6 21.78 5.29 23.54
C LYS A 6 21.23 6.48 22.76
N SER A 7 20.68 6.21 21.58
CA SER A 7 20.08 7.19 20.69
C SER A 7 19.11 6.48 19.75
N ALA A 8 18.02 7.13 19.39
CA ALA A 8 17.06 6.67 18.40
C ALA A 8 16.78 7.84 17.44
N VAL A 9 16.78 7.55 16.14
CA VAL A 9 16.32 8.50 15.13
C VAL A 9 14.83 8.24 14.89
N ILE A 10 14.02 9.29 14.96
CA ILE A 10 12.59 9.24 14.71
C ILE A 10 12.33 9.96 13.39
N CYS A 11 11.61 9.30 12.49
CA CYS A 11 11.24 9.86 11.20
C CYS A 11 9.72 9.82 11.07
N ASP A 12 9.11 10.97 10.82
CA ASP A 12 7.70 11.06 10.46
C ASP A 12 7.56 10.89 8.94
N LEU A 13 6.57 10.09 8.53
CA LEU A 13 6.34 9.77 7.12
C LEU A 13 4.88 10.05 6.75
N GLN A 14 4.65 10.95 5.79
CA GLN A 14 3.32 11.18 5.25
C GLN A 14 3.02 10.16 4.15
N LEU A 15 2.01 9.32 4.40
CA LEU A 15 1.61 8.27 3.46
C LEU A 15 0.51 8.77 2.52
N SER A 16 0.53 8.27 1.28
CA SER A 16 -0.55 8.50 0.33
C SER A 16 -1.83 7.79 0.77
N SER A 17 -2.98 8.39 0.43
CA SER A 17 -4.29 7.75 0.63
C SER A 17 -4.48 6.44 -0.15
N ALA A 18 -3.60 6.17 -1.12
CA ALA A 18 -3.56 4.91 -1.87
C ALA A 18 -2.98 3.73 -1.06
N GLY A 19 -2.52 3.97 0.17
CA GLY A 19 -1.81 2.97 0.96
C GLY A 19 -0.34 2.85 0.54
N GLY A 20 0.28 1.71 0.85
CA GLY A 20 1.67 1.45 0.53
C GLY A 20 2.17 0.13 1.10
N ARG A 21 3.46 -0.12 0.93
CA ARG A 21 4.14 -1.29 1.50
C ARG A 21 5.43 -0.85 2.18
N LEU A 22 5.58 -1.20 3.45
CA LEU A 22 6.77 -0.92 4.26
C LEU A 22 7.58 -2.21 4.43
N ILE A 23 8.89 -2.14 4.18
CA ILE A 23 9.83 -3.23 4.39
C ILE A 23 10.76 -2.84 5.54
N ILE A 24 10.79 -3.65 6.59
CA ILE A 24 11.67 -3.48 7.75
C ILE A 24 12.56 -4.71 7.82
N ALA A 25 13.87 -4.55 7.87
CA ALA A 25 14.79 -5.68 7.92
C ALA A 25 16.06 -5.35 8.71
N SER A 26 16.77 -6.40 9.14
CA SER A 26 18.12 -6.26 9.68
C SER A 26 19.12 -5.90 8.58
N ASP A 27 20.30 -5.44 9.01
CA ASP A 27 21.45 -5.17 8.15
C ASP A 27 21.81 -6.34 7.23
N GLY A 28 21.63 -7.58 7.66
CA GLY A 28 21.82 -8.76 6.81
C GLY A 28 21.07 -8.74 5.47
N VAL A 29 19.91 -8.06 5.38
CA VAL A 29 19.21 -7.83 4.11
C VAL A 29 19.84 -6.68 3.34
N TRP A 30 20.05 -5.53 3.99
CA TRP A 30 20.53 -4.30 3.34
C TRP A 30 22.01 -4.34 2.93
N ASP A 31 22.80 -5.24 3.52
CA ASP A 31 24.18 -5.56 3.12
C ASP A 31 24.24 -6.48 1.87
N ALA A 32 23.11 -7.08 1.51
CA ALA A 32 23.00 -8.03 0.40
C ALA A 32 22.17 -7.50 -0.77
N LEU A 33 21.12 -6.72 -0.49
CA LEU A 33 20.15 -6.23 -1.47
C LEU A 33 20.05 -4.70 -1.41
N SER A 34 19.86 -4.07 -2.57
CA SER A 34 19.43 -2.67 -2.62
C SER A 34 17.94 -2.54 -2.27
N ALA A 35 17.50 -1.31 -1.95
CA ALA A 35 16.09 -1.02 -1.67
C ALA A 35 15.17 -1.41 -2.84
N GLU A 36 15.61 -1.12 -4.07
CA GLU A 36 14.87 -1.45 -5.30
C GLU A 36 14.79 -2.95 -5.52
N ALA A 37 15.89 -3.67 -5.29
CA ALA A 37 15.92 -5.13 -5.41
C ALA A 37 14.97 -5.78 -4.40
N ALA A 38 14.98 -5.32 -3.14
CA ALA A 38 14.06 -5.81 -2.12
C ALA A 38 12.59 -5.51 -2.48
N LEU A 39 12.30 -4.32 -3.01
CA LEU A 39 10.97 -3.96 -3.48
C LEU A 39 10.50 -4.85 -4.64
N GLU A 40 11.38 -5.11 -5.61
CA GLU A 40 11.08 -5.99 -6.74
C GLU A 40 10.79 -7.42 -6.29
N CYS A 41 11.55 -7.93 -5.32
CA CYS A 41 11.31 -9.25 -4.71
C CYS A 41 9.91 -9.37 -4.10
N CYS A 42 9.33 -8.25 -3.65
CA CYS A 42 8.02 -8.23 -3.01
C CYS A 42 6.86 -8.10 -4.01
N ARG A 43 7.09 -7.67 -5.26
CA ARG A 43 6.02 -7.31 -6.19
C ARG A 43 5.09 -8.49 -6.47
N GLY A 44 3.79 -8.23 -6.42
CA GLY A 44 2.75 -9.23 -6.70
C GLY A 44 2.58 -10.32 -5.65
N MET A 45 3.30 -10.26 -4.52
CA MET A 45 3.23 -11.25 -3.44
C MET A 45 2.49 -10.70 -2.21
N PRO A 46 1.79 -11.54 -1.44
CA PRO A 46 1.30 -11.18 -0.12
C PRO A 46 2.48 -10.92 0.84
N PRO A 47 2.30 -10.13 1.91
CA PRO A 47 3.39 -9.63 2.74
C PRO A 47 4.22 -10.76 3.39
N ASP A 48 3.56 -11.82 3.85
CA ASP A 48 4.24 -12.98 4.45
C ASP A 48 5.16 -13.70 3.45
N ALA A 49 4.67 -13.98 2.24
CA ALA A 49 5.47 -14.61 1.19
C ALA A 49 6.58 -13.68 0.70
N ALA A 50 6.31 -12.38 0.60
CA ALA A 50 7.29 -11.37 0.21
C ALA A 50 8.46 -11.32 1.20
N ALA A 51 8.19 -11.33 2.51
CA ALA A 51 9.23 -11.34 3.54
C ALA A 51 10.15 -12.57 3.41
N GLY A 52 9.56 -13.75 3.19
CA GLY A 52 10.32 -14.98 2.95
C GLY A 52 11.18 -14.92 1.68
N GLN A 53 10.63 -14.33 0.61
CA GLN A 53 11.35 -14.17 -0.66
C GLN A 53 12.53 -13.20 -0.51
N VAL A 54 12.38 -12.08 0.22
CA VAL A 54 13.48 -11.14 0.49
C VAL A 54 14.61 -11.81 1.27
N VAL A 55 14.29 -12.56 2.33
CA VAL A 55 15.32 -13.28 3.11
C VAL A 55 16.04 -14.31 2.24
N LYS A 56 15.29 -15.04 1.41
CA LYS A 56 15.88 -16.03 0.50
C LYS A 56 16.87 -15.40 -0.47
N GLU A 57 16.51 -14.30 -1.12
CA GLU A 57 17.37 -13.60 -2.08
C GLU A 57 18.60 -12.98 -1.37
N ALA A 58 18.43 -12.44 -0.16
CA ALA A 58 19.55 -11.88 0.61
C ALA A 58 20.57 -12.95 1.03
N VAL A 59 20.10 -14.15 1.40
CA VAL A 59 20.96 -15.24 1.90
C VAL A 59 21.58 -16.07 0.77
N GLN A 60 20.91 -16.20 -0.38
CA GLN A 60 21.36 -17.04 -1.50
C GLN A 60 22.82 -16.79 -1.95
N PRO A 61 23.31 -15.54 -2.13
CA PRO A 61 24.64 -15.31 -2.68
C PRO A 61 25.78 -15.60 -1.69
N LYS A 62 25.56 -15.47 -0.37
CA LYS A 62 26.63 -15.50 0.65
C LYS A 62 26.48 -16.63 1.68
N GLY A 63 25.35 -17.34 1.68
CA GLY A 63 24.94 -18.29 2.72
C GLY A 63 24.50 -17.57 4.01
N LEU A 64 23.93 -18.33 4.96
CA LEU A 64 23.51 -17.77 6.24
C LEU A 64 24.74 -17.51 7.12
N ARG A 65 25.14 -16.25 7.25
CA ARG A 65 26.29 -15.84 8.06
C ARG A 65 25.88 -15.26 9.42
N ASP A 66 24.73 -14.59 9.45
CA ASP A 66 24.13 -13.96 10.62
C ASP A 66 22.60 -14.12 10.57
N ASP A 67 21.94 -13.92 11.72
CA ASP A 67 20.49 -13.93 11.81
C ASP A 67 19.88 -12.85 10.89
N THR A 68 19.26 -13.28 9.79
CA THR A 68 18.63 -12.39 8.82
C THR A 68 17.13 -12.33 9.10
N THR A 69 16.61 -11.14 9.42
CA THR A 69 15.19 -10.93 9.71
C THR A 69 14.59 -9.90 8.76
N CYS A 70 13.40 -10.18 8.24
CA CYS A 70 12.63 -9.25 7.40
C CYS A 70 11.15 -9.28 7.78
N MET A 71 10.52 -8.12 7.75
CA MET A 71 9.09 -7.90 7.91
C MET A 71 8.59 -7.06 6.74
N VAL A 72 7.48 -7.49 6.13
CA VAL A 72 6.77 -6.72 5.10
C VAL A 72 5.39 -6.39 5.62
N VAL A 73 5.02 -5.12 5.57
CA VAL A 73 3.76 -4.60 6.10
C VAL A 73 3.01 -3.89 4.98
N ASP A 74 1.80 -4.38 4.69
CA ASP A 74 0.89 -3.73 3.75
C ASP A 74 0.06 -2.69 4.50
N ILE A 75 0.17 -1.44 4.07
CA ILE A 75 -0.62 -0.33 4.56
C ILE A 75 -1.79 -0.19 3.60
N LEU A 76 -2.96 -0.66 4.04
CA LEU A 76 -4.16 -0.62 3.22
C LEU A 76 -4.64 0.84 3.08
N PRO A 77 -5.23 1.21 1.93
CA PRO A 77 -5.92 2.50 1.77
C PRO A 77 -6.92 2.69 2.91
N ALA A 78 -7.01 3.92 3.42
CA ALA A 78 -8.04 4.25 4.39
C ALA A 78 -9.42 3.98 3.77
N GLU A 79 -10.20 3.08 4.37
CA GLU A 79 -11.56 2.84 3.91
C GLU A 79 -12.33 4.15 4.01
N LYS A 80 -12.78 4.67 2.85
CA LYS A 80 -13.72 5.78 2.84
C LYS A 80 -14.98 5.27 3.51
N ILE A 81 -15.20 5.65 4.76
CA ILE A 81 -16.50 5.54 5.42
C ILE A 81 -17.44 6.36 4.56
N ASN A 82 -18.09 5.73 3.59
CA ASN A 82 -19.14 6.36 2.83
C ASN A 82 -20.25 6.63 3.84
N PRO A 83 -20.56 7.90 4.19
CA PRO A 83 -21.71 8.16 5.03
C PRO A 83 -22.91 7.58 4.29
N GLN A 84 -23.51 6.52 4.83
CA GLN A 84 -24.74 5.98 4.28
C GLN A 84 -25.70 7.16 4.11
N PRO A 85 -26.27 7.38 2.91
CA PRO A 85 -27.24 8.44 2.74
C PRO A 85 -28.37 8.19 3.73
N ALA A 86 -28.56 9.13 4.67
CA ALA A 86 -29.65 9.08 5.63
C ALA A 86 -30.96 8.83 4.85
N PRO A 87 -31.85 7.94 5.33
CA PRO A 87 -33.08 7.63 4.63
C PRO A 87 -33.92 8.91 4.51
N GLN A 88 -34.01 9.46 3.29
CA GLN A 88 -34.84 10.62 3.01
C GLN A 88 -36.31 10.25 3.32
N PRO A 89 -37.05 11.07 4.09
CA PRO A 89 -38.45 10.79 4.38
C PRO A 89 -39.26 10.86 3.08
N LYS A 90 -39.73 9.70 2.62
CA LYS A 90 -40.61 9.59 1.46
C LYS A 90 -41.94 10.28 1.78
N LYS A 91 -42.19 11.43 1.15
CA LYS A 91 -43.50 12.08 1.17
C LYS A 91 -44.51 11.16 0.48
N MET A 92 -45.51 10.74 1.24
CA MET A 92 -46.60 9.89 0.79
C MET A 92 -47.60 10.73 -0.01
N THR A 93 -47.60 10.64 -1.34
CA THR A 93 -48.70 11.14 -2.16
C THR A 93 -49.50 9.98 -2.73
N LYS A 94 -50.72 9.85 -2.22
CA LYS A 94 -51.79 8.99 -2.75
C LYS A 94 -52.02 9.30 -4.23
N GLY A 95 -52.16 8.26 -5.04
CA GLY A 95 -53.14 8.27 -6.13
C GLY A 95 -52.66 7.80 -7.50
N VAL A 96 -53.25 6.68 -7.92
CA VAL A 96 -53.68 6.35 -9.29
C VAL A 96 -52.63 5.77 -10.26
N LEU A 97 -52.69 4.44 -10.38
CA LEU A 97 -52.49 3.58 -11.55
C LEU A 97 -52.37 4.32 -12.90
N LYS A 98 -51.35 4.01 -13.72
CA LYS A 98 -51.52 3.61 -15.14
C LYS A 98 -50.30 2.88 -15.72
N VAL A 99 -50.66 1.74 -16.30
CA VAL A 99 -49.99 0.77 -17.16
C VAL A 99 -49.24 1.37 -18.36
N LYS A 100 -48.01 0.90 -18.63
CA LYS A 100 -47.45 0.73 -19.99
C LYS A 100 -46.16 -0.12 -19.88
N ALA A 101 -46.22 -1.43 -20.11
CA ALA A 101 -46.01 -2.05 -21.42
C ALA A 101 -44.74 -1.55 -22.12
N MET A 102 -43.70 -2.40 -22.14
CA MET A 102 -42.86 -2.76 -23.31
C MET A 102 -41.46 -3.21 -22.88
N PHE A 103 -41.22 -4.52 -22.80
CA PHE A 103 -39.88 -5.08 -23.03
C PHE A 103 -40.01 -6.38 -23.83
N ARG A 104 -40.13 -6.21 -25.15
CA ARG A 104 -39.87 -7.26 -26.15
C ARG A 104 -38.42 -7.11 -26.63
N LYS A 105 -37.63 -8.15 -26.35
CA LYS A 105 -36.55 -8.77 -27.16
C LYS A 105 -35.53 -7.90 -27.93
N LYS A 106 -34.25 -8.14 -27.55
CA LYS A 106 -33.06 -8.53 -28.36
C LYS A 106 -32.41 -7.49 -29.31
N SER A 107 -31.08 -7.32 -29.24
CA SER A 107 -30.09 -7.61 -30.33
C SER A 107 -28.78 -6.77 -30.28
N VAL A 108 -27.63 -7.44 -30.59
CA VAL A 108 -26.40 -7.00 -31.34
C VAL A 108 -25.49 -5.94 -30.70
N GLU A 109 -24.23 -6.20 -30.33
CA GLU A 109 -22.95 -6.50 -31.04
C GLU A 109 -22.06 -5.24 -31.25
N SER A 110 -20.74 -5.46 -31.12
CA SER A 110 -19.59 -4.69 -31.67
C SER A 110 -19.06 -3.52 -30.82
N THR A 111 -17.83 -3.57 -30.30
CA THR A 111 -16.46 -3.45 -30.90
C THR A 111 -15.98 -2.01 -30.99
N SER A 112 -14.87 -1.71 -30.30
CA SER A 112 -13.70 -0.88 -30.66
C SER A 112 -13.08 -0.29 -29.38
N GLN A 113 -11.78 -0.53 -29.12
CA GLN A 113 -10.65 0.43 -29.22
C GLN A 113 -10.95 1.75 -28.46
N ILE A 114 -10.07 2.42 -27.72
CA ILE A 114 -8.68 2.85 -27.91
C ILE A 114 -8.29 3.46 -26.54
N GLY A 115 -6.99 3.60 -26.25
CA GLY A 115 -6.51 4.78 -25.52
C GLY A 115 -5.75 4.48 -24.25
N GLY A 116 -4.42 4.46 -24.37
CA GLY A 116 -3.55 4.57 -23.21
C GLY A 116 -3.53 5.99 -22.67
N GLU A 117 -3.32 6.12 -21.37
CA GLU A 117 -2.85 7.35 -20.76
C GLU A 117 -1.85 7.01 -19.65
N SER A 118 -0.78 7.79 -19.67
CA SER A 118 0.47 7.66 -18.96
C SER A 118 0.28 7.82 -17.45
N VAL A 119 0.83 6.91 -16.65
CA VAL A 119 0.99 7.13 -15.21
C VAL A 119 2.38 7.71 -15.00
N GLU A 120 2.44 9.03 -14.81
CA GLU A 120 3.61 9.74 -14.31
C GLU A 120 4.03 9.16 -12.94
N PRO A 121 5.30 8.81 -12.73
CA PRO A 121 5.81 8.46 -11.41
C PRO A 121 5.99 9.73 -10.58
N ASP A 122 5.14 9.89 -9.58
CA ASP A 122 5.22 10.93 -8.54
C ASP A 122 6.49 10.72 -7.71
N PHE A 123 7.46 11.63 -7.83
CA PHE A 123 8.71 11.62 -7.06
C PHE A 123 8.44 12.20 -5.66
N LEU A 124 8.80 11.47 -4.61
CA LEU A 124 8.76 11.96 -3.23
C LEU A 124 10.08 12.68 -2.90
N GLU A 125 9.97 13.96 -2.56
CA GLU A 125 11.06 14.76 -2.00
C GLU A 125 11.24 14.40 -0.52
N GLU A 126 12.42 13.91 -0.15
CA GLU A 126 12.80 13.66 1.23
C GLU A 126 12.95 15.00 1.97
N MET A 127 11.93 15.39 2.73
CA MET A 127 12.04 16.54 3.63
C MET A 127 12.74 16.10 4.92
N LEU A 128 14.06 16.25 4.96
CA LEU A 128 14.83 16.15 6.20
C LEU A 128 14.52 17.39 7.06
N GLU A 129 13.65 17.25 8.06
CA GLU A 129 13.45 18.30 9.06
C GLU A 129 14.67 18.32 10.00
N GLU A 130 15.56 19.28 9.76
CA GLU A 130 16.77 19.55 10.54
C GLU A 130 16.38 20.02 11.96
N GLY A 131 16.08 19.06 12.84
CA GLY A 131 15.52 19.37 14.16
C GLY A 131 15.60 18.24 15.20
N SER A 132 16.51 17.28 15.05
CA SER A 132 16.69 16.22 16.05
C SER A 132 17.20 16.84 17.37
N ALA A 133 16.39 16.74 18.43
CA ALA A 133 16.71 17.26 19.75
C ALA A 133 17.97 16.58 20.33
N MET A 134 19.02 17.35 20.60
CA MET A 134 20.16 16.91 21.41
C MET A 134 19.77 17.00 22.89
N LEU A 135 19.61 15.87 23.57
CA LEU A 135 19.55 15.86 25.03
C LEU A 135 20.97 15.67 25.57
N SER A 136 21.39 16.65 26.37
CA SER A 136 22.71 16.86 26.94
C SER A 136 23.14 15.78 27.96
N GLU A 137 24.46 15.74 28.15
CA GLU A 137 25.36 14.81 28.90
C GLU A 137 24.82 14.13 30.17
#